data_AF-A0A7C2VEG4-F1
#
_entry.id   AF-A0A7C2VEG4-F1
#
_cell.length_a   1.000
_cell.length_b   1.000
_cell.length_c   1.000
_cell.angle_alpha   90.00
_cell.angle_beta   90.00
_cell.angle_gamma   90.00
#
_symmetry.space_group_name_H-M   'P 1'
#
loop_
_entity.id
_entity.type
_entity.pdbx_description
1 polymer ?
#
loop_
_entity_poly.entity_id
_entity_poly.type
_entity_poly.pdbx_seq_one_letter_code
_entity_poly.pdbx_strand_id
1 'polypeptide(L)'
;MEEILFKNIKGIVGVYEKKPTLLRTSEIFIDEQGSLHYEKIKKTGRVIDCKNGVVIQSFFNGGLDLNIYMKNSENIIDNIYFDNSYLLRGESKISKELLELAIRRNIIESLLGAVTGTIHIGLKCSHVIEHSSKFGFKTLCGPIIYGENIIDKNEINNYAYLKNIVLNVYLNKNLKLEHLKNFIENYDNKVTINYRLPNSHLEYLSMLKTTGNTPILSLAKMNLIKGKIIISNVNWITNTEIELMKEKDIFLENSPVMSSYLGIGSVLPIAEFMKDKLTDKIIIGTDYFFEGLFQNLVTNLFIFFILQRFFYSSRAIKWNDFINMLWNGWQLISSEKYCIKDGCEPDLVLIDNINWGDLNFERAIFNSNLFNIKGIYINKKSYLNSRDLDKLRKEKHSIEGELISKMDILLTKV
;
A
#
# COMPACT_ATOMS: atom_id res chain seq x y z
N MET A 1 -6.90 -10.13 -26.70
CA MET A 1 -5.88 -9.15 -26.26
C MET A 1 -4.54 -9.72 -26.66
N GLU A 2 -3.53 -8.92 -26.97
CA GLU A 2 -2.28 -9.49 -27.48
C GLU A 2 -1.52 -10.24 -26.38
N GLU A 3 -1.06 -11.45 -26.69
CA GLU A 3 -0.15 -12.23 -25.86
C GLU A 3 1.20 -11.52 -25.72
N ILE A 4 1.91 -11.70 -24.60
CA ILE A 4 3.19 -11.04 -24.35
C ILE A 4 4.27 -12.06 -23.96
N LEU A 5 5.39 -12.05 -24.66
CA LEU A 5 6.57 -12.85 -24.35
C LEU A 5 7.69 -11.94 -23.82
N PHE A 6 8.12 -12.16 -22.59
CA PHE A 6 9.35 -11.57 -22.06
C PHE A 6 10.50 -12.54 -22.32
N LYS A 7 11.50 -12.13 -23.10
CA LYS A 7 12.63 -12.96 -23.53
C LYS A 7 13.95 -12.45 -22.97
N ASN A 8 14.92 -13.34 -22.81
CA ASN A 8 16.28 -13.03 -22.33
C ASN A 8 16.29 -12.42 -20.91
N ILE A 9 15.32 -12.80 -20.07
CA ILE A 9 15.28 -12.39 -18.67
C ILE A 9 16.33 -13.19 -17.87
N LYS A 10 16.86 -12.60 -16.80
CA LYS A 10 17.71 -13.35 -15.84
C LYS A 10 16.88 -14.24 -14.90
N GLY A 11 15.60 -13.92 -14.76
CA GLY A 11 14.64 -14.61 -13.90
C GLY A 11 13.48 -13.69 -13.53
N ILE A 12 12.57 -14.25 -12.74
CA ILE A 12 11.43 -13.55 -12.15
C ILE A 12 11.47 -13.63 -10.63
N VAL A 13 11.24 -12.51 -9.96
CA VAL A 13 11.17 -12.43 -8.49
C VAL A 13 9.74 -12.13 -8.06
N GLY A 14 9.24 -12.82 -7.05
CA GLY A 14 7.91 -12.56 -6.52
C GLY A 14 7.49 -13.62 -5.52
N VAL A 15 6.20 -13.65 -5.18
CA VAL A 15 5.64 -14.65 -4.27
C VAL A 15 5.40 -15.95 -5.01
N TYR A 16 6.11 -17.01 -4.61
CA TYR A 16 5.88 -18.39 -5.03
C TYR A 16 5.61 -19.23 -3.78
N GLU A 17 4.47 -19.93 -3.74
CA GLU A 17 4.07 -20.74 -2.57
C GLU A 17 4.16 -19.97 -1.23
N LYS A 18 3.64 -18.74 -1.22
CA LYS A 18 3.63 -17.81 -0.07
C LYS A 18 5.02 -17.32 0.39
N LYS A 19 6.07 -17.52 -0.41
CA LYS A 19 7.42 -17.05 -0.09
C LYS A 19 8.01 -16.21 -1.22
N PRO A 20 8.71 -15.10 -0.89
CA PRO A 20 9.54 -14.39 -1.85
C PRO A 20 10.58 -15.33 -2.45
N THR A 21 10.59 -15.45 -3.78
CA THR A 21 11.40 -16.42 -4.51
C THR A 21 11.91 -15.79 -5.80
N LEU A 22 13.17 -16.09 -6.15
CA LEU A 22 13.72 -15.87 -7.49
C LEU A 22 13.63 -17.18 -8.27
N LEU A 23 12.82 -17.21 -9.33
CA LEU A 23 12.77 -18.31 -10.29
C LEU A 23 13.67 -17.97 -11.48
N ARG A 24 14.71 -18.78 -11.69
CA ARG A 24 15.61 -18.64 -12.84
C ARG A 24 14.95 -19.23 -14.07
N THR A 25 14.64 -18.37 -15.02
CA THR A 25 14.13 -18.72 -16.34
C THR A 25 14.65 -17.67 -17.34
N SER A 26 14.76 -18.05 -18.61
CA SER A 26 15.12 -17.15 -19.71
C SER A 26 13.91 -16.49 -20.38
N GLU A 27 12.72 -17.06 -20.17
CA GLU A 27 11.48 -16.64 -20.83
C GLU A 27 10.28 -16.78 -19.88
N ILE A 28 9.34 -15.85 -19.97
CA ILE A 28 8.00 -15.97 -19.39
C ILE A 28 6.97 -15.45 -20.40
N PHE A 29 5.78 -16.02 -20.35
CA PHE A 29 4.69 -15.70 -21.26
C PHE A 29 3.46 -15.26 -20.48
N ILE A 30 2.76 -14.25 -21.01
CA ILE A 30 1.45 -13.81 -20.52
C ILE A 30 0.42 -14.05 -21.63
N ASP A 31 -0.58 -14.87 -21.32
CA ASP A 31 -1.66 -15.20 -22.26
C ASP A 31 -2.68 -14.06 -22.42
N GLU A 32 -3.67 -14.25 -23.29
CA GLU A 32 -4.73 -13.24 -23.52
C GLU A 32 -5.63 -13.01 -22.29
N GLN A 33 -5.66 -13.96 -21.36
CA GLN A 33 -6.39 -13.89 -20.10
C GLN A 33 -5.59 -13.11 -19.03
N GLY A 34 -4.30 -12.91 -19.23
CA GLY A 34 -3.38 -12.25 -18.31
C GLY A 34 -2.62 -13.21 -17.39
N SER A 35 -2.68 -14.51 -17.66
CA SER A 35 -2.05 -15.55 -16.85
C SER A 35 -0.59 -15.78 -17.26
N LEU A 36 0.27 -16.02 -16.26
CA LEU A 36 1.70 -16.27 -16.39
C LEU A 36 2.00 -17.75 -16.69
N HIS A 37 2.90 -17.98 -17.65
CA HIS A 37 3.37 -19.32 -18.04
C HIS A 37 4.90 -19.36 -18.23
N TYR A 38 5.53 -20.48 -17.88
CA TYR A 38 7.00 -20.63 -17.91
C TYR A 38 7.56 -21.38 -19.13
N GLU A 39 6.75 -22.17 -19.86
CA GLU A 39 7.24 -22.98 -21.00
C GLU A 39 6.26 -23.06 -22.19
N LYS A 40 6.82 -22.92 -23.41
CA LYS A 40 6.30 -23.24 -24.76
C LYS A 40 4.80 -22.99 -25.04
N ILE A 41 4.51 -21.79 -25.54
CA ILE A 41 3.36 -21.56 -26.43
C ILE A 41 3.90 -21.02 -27.77
N LYS A 42 3.23 -21.39 -28.87
CA LYS A 42 3.56 -20.91 -30.22
C LYS A 42 3.65 -19.38 -30.21
N LYS A 43 4.70 -18.86 -30.84
CA LYS A 43 5.03 -17.43 -30.92
C LYS A 43 3.99 -16.68 -31.76
N THR A 44 3.01 -16.04 -31.13
CA THR A 44 1.98 -15.27 -31.85
C THR A 44 1.73 -13.85 -31.34
N GLY A 45 2.39 -13.41 -30.26
CA GLY A 45 2.20 -12.08 -29.67
C GLY A 45 3.44 -11.17 -29.60
N ARG A 46 3.30 -10.10 -28.82
CA ARG A 46 4.33 -9.06 -28.62
C ARG A 46 5.53 -9.62 -27.88
N VAL A 47 6.73 -9.40 -28.42
CA VAL A 47 7.98 -9.82 -27.78
C VAL A 47 8.66 -8.62 -27.12
N ILE A 48 9.04 -8.78 -25.85
CA ILE A 48 9.82 -7.82 -25.08
C ILE A 48 11.18 -8.45 -24.81
N ASP A 49 12.23 -7.89 -25.43
CA ASP A 49 13.59 -8.27 -25.10
C ASP A 49 14.02 -7.62 -23.78
N CYS A 50 14.27 -8.47 -22.79
CA CYS A 50 14.62 -8.09 -21.42
C CYS A 50 16.09 -8.33 -21.12
N LYS A 51 16.96 -8.37 -22.16
CA LYS A 51 18.40 -8.57 -22.00
C LYS A 51 18.95 -7.75 -20.82
N ASN A 52 19.64 -8.44 -19.90
CA ASN A 52 20.22 -7.92 -18.66
C ASN A 52 19.23 -7.52 -17.54
N GLY A 53 17.93 -7.62 -17.77
CA GLY A 53 16.89 -7.29 -16.80
C GLY A 53 16.36 -8.48 -16.00
N VAL A 54 15.60 -8.16 -14.96
CA VAL A 54 14.82 -9.10 -14.13
C VAL A 54 13.38 -8.62 -14.13
N VAL A 55 12.46 -9.58 -14.17
CA VAL A 55 11.04 -9.30 -13.96
C VAL A 55 10.75 -9.44 -12.47
N ILE A 56 10.02 -8.50 -11.90
CA ILE A 56 9.52 -8.62 -10.54
C ILE A 56 8.00 -8.62 -10.57
N GLN A 57 7.38 -9.40 -9.69
CA GLN A 57 6.03 -9.12 -9.26
C GLN A 57 6.03 -7.74 -8.62
N SER A 58 5.16 -6.88 -9.10
CA SER A 58 4.90 -5.57 -8.53
C SER A 58 4.59 -5.63 -7.04
N PHE A 59 4.86 -4.53 -6.35
CA PHE A 59 4.55 -4.37 -4.94
C PHE A 59 3.13 -3.86 -4.72
N PHE A 60 2.65 -4.05 -3.50
CA PHE A 60 1.37 -3.55 -3.03
C PHE A 60 1.59 -2.57 -1.87
N ASN A 61 1.06 -1.36 -1.98
CA ASN A 61 1.14 -0.36 -0.94
C ASN A 61 -0.02 -0.52 0.06
N GLY A 62 0.30 -0.80 1.33
CA GLY A 62 -0.69 -1.07 2.37
C GLY A 62 -1.57 0.12 2.74
N GLY A 63 -1.17 1.33 2.39
CA GLY A 63 -1.92 2.54 2.70
C GLY A 63 -1.30 3.73 2.01
N LEU A 64 -2.06 4.36 1.11
CA LEU A 64 -1.68 5.59 0.42
C LEU A 64 -2.91 6.46 0.21
N ASP A 65 -2.82 7.73 0.57
CA ASP A 65 -3.82 8.69 0.15
C ASP A 65 -3.51 9.21 -1.26
N LEU A 66 -4.27 8.73 -2.25
CA LEU A 66 -4.10 9.15 -3.64
C LEU A 66 -4.58 10.58 -3.89
N ASN A 67 -5.39 11.16 -3.02
CA ASN A 67 -6.02 12.46 -3.24
C ASN A 67 -5.09 13.63 -2.93
N ILE A 68 -3.98 13.35 -2.26
CA ILE A 68 -3.17 14.39 -1.63
C ILE A 68 -1.73 14.35 -2.13
N TYR A 69 -1.24 15.51 -2.56
CA TYR A 69 0.19 15.81 -2.68
C TYR A 69 0.45 17.25 -2.21
N MET A 70 1.21 17.40 -1.13
CA MET A 70 1.34 18.68 -0.45
C MET A 70 2.76 19.19 -0.47
N LYS A 71 2.90 20.50 -0.33
CA LYS A 71 4.16 21.11 0.06
C LYS A 71 4.56 20.59 1.44
N ASN A 72 5.86 20.38 1.62
CA ASN A 72 6.39 20.07 2.92
C ASN A 72 6.43 21.32 3.82
N SER A 73 5.59 21.35 4.87
CA SER A 73 5.39 22.50 5.74
C SER A 73 5.15 22.05 7.19
N GLU A 74 5.92 22.58 8.13
CA GLU A 74 5.80 22.28 9.57
C GLU A 74 4.38 22.52 10.09
N ASN A 75 3.71 23.59 9.65
CA ASN A 75 2.34 23.89 10.06
C ASN A 75 1.36 22.78 9.62
N ILE A 76 1.50 22.28 8.39
CA ILE A 76 0.65 21.18 7.89
C ILE A 76 0.92 19.91 8.71
N ILE A 77 2.20 19.62 8.98
CA ILE A 77 2.64 18.46 9.76
C ILE A 77 2.07 18.49 11.17
N ASP A 78 2.20 19.62 11.87
CA ASP A 78 1.65 19.80 13.21
C ASP A 78 0.14 19.57 13.24
N ASN A 79 -0.59 20.13 12.27
CA ASN A 79 -2.04 19.93 12.20
C ASN A 79 -2.42 18.46 11.99
N ILE A 80 -1.69 17.73 11.15
CA ILE A 80 -1.92 16.29 10.93
C ILE A 80 -1.62 15.49 12.19
N TYR A 81 -0.55 15.85 12.91
CA TYR A 81 -0.17 15.19 14.15
C TYR A 81 -1.25 15.35 15.22
N PHE A 82 -1.76 16.58 15.41
CA PHE A 82 -2.73 16.87 16.46
C PHE A 82 -4.20 16.59 16.08
N ASP A 83 -4.52 16.51 14.79
CA ASP A 83 -5.89 16.30 14.31
C ASP A 83 -5.95 15.37 13.07
N ASN A 84 -6.32 14.12 13.30
CA ASN A 84 -6.51 13.11 12.25
C ASN A 84 -7.57 13.49 11.20
N SER A 85 -8.47 14.42 11.49
CA SER A 85 -9.48 14.88 10.51
C SER A 85 -9.04 16.08 9.68
N TYR A 86 -7.87 16.65 9.94
CA TYR A 86 -7.35 17.79 9.18
C TYR A 86 -7.32 17.50 7.67
N LEU A 87 -6.77 16.36 7.28
CA LEU A 87 -6.70 15.95 5.86
C LEU A 87 -8.08 15.71 5.27
N LEU A 88 -8.98 15.04 5.99
CA LEU A 88 -10.35 14.80 5.52
C LEU A 88 -11.10 16.12 5.25
N ARG A 89 -10.92 17.13 6.12
CA ARG A 89 -11.50 18.46 5.90
C ARG A 89 -10.87 19.14 4.69
N GLY A 90 -9.56 19.02 4.51
CA GLY A 90 -8.85 19.47 3.32
C GLY A 90 -9.40 18.86 2.05
N GLU A 91 -9.44 17.53 1.99
CA GLU A 91 -9.95 16.75 0.86
C GLU A 91 -11.38 17.12 0.48
N SER A 92 -12.25 17.38 1.47
CA SER A 92 -13.64 17.78 1.21
C SER A 92 -13.77 19.08 0.41
N LYS A 93 -12.73 19.92 0.42
CA LYS A 93 -12.68 21.22 -0.26
C LYS A 93 -11.87 21.18 -1.57
N ILE A 94 -11.22 20.06 -1.90
CA ILE A 94 -10.42 19.93 -3.13
C ILE A 94 -11.35 19.96 -4.35
N SER A 95 -11.04 20.80 -5.33
CA SER A 95 -11.78 20.82 -6.59
C SER A 95 -11.56 19.51 -7.37
N LYS A 96 -12.54 19.10 -8.18
CA LYS A 96 -12.43 17.88 -9.00
C LYS A 96 -11.16 17.88 -9.85
N GLU A 97 -10.84 19.01 -10.50
CA GLU A 97 -9.64 19.15 -11.34
C GLU A 97 -8.35 18.89 -10.56
N LEU A 98 -8.23 19.45 -9.34
CA LEU A 98 -7.04 19.28 -8.52
C LEU A 98 -6.92 17.86 -7.98
N LEU A 99 -8.06 17.24 -7.64
CA LEU A 99 -8.16 15.86 -7.22
C LEU A 99 -7.68 14.90 -8.33
N GLU A 100 -8.11 15.13 -9.57
CA GLU A 100 -7.67 14.35 -10.73
C GLU A 100 -6.15 14.42 -10.93
N LEU A 101 -5.58 15.62 -10.78
CA LEU A 101 -4.13 15.84 -10.86
C LEU A 101 -3.38 15.08 -9.76
N ALA A 102 -3.87 15.15 -8.51
CA ALA A 102 -3.23 14.48 -7.38
C ALA A 102 -3.24 12.95 -7.53
N ILE A 103 -4.41 12.37 -7.86
CA ILE A 103 -4.56 10.93 -8.10
C ILE A 103 -3.62 10.48 -9.21
N ARG A 104 -3.63 11.21 -10.34
CA ARG A 104 -2.80 10.89 -11.50
C ARG A 104 -1.31 10.93 -11.15
N ARG A 105 -0.86 11.97 -10.46
CA ARG A 105 0.54 12.12 -10.04
C ARG A 105 0.98 10.99 -9.10
N ASN A 106 0.16 10.65 -8.11
CA ASN A 106 0.46 9.60 -7.12
C ASN A 106 0.44 8.19 -7.72
N ILE A 107 -0.46 7.90 -8.67
CA ILE A 107 -0.43 6.63 -9.43
C ILE A 107 0.85 6.54 -10.26
N ILE A 108 1.22 7.60 -10.98
CA ILE A 108 2.44 7.59 -11.80
C ILE A 108 3.66 7.34 -10.93
N GLU A 109 3.77 8.01 -9.77
CA GLU A 109 4.89 7.78 -8.86
C GLU A 109 4.93 6.36 -8.32
N SER A 110 3.76 5.80 -7.97
CA SER A 110 3.63 4.40 -7.56
C SER A 110 4.12 3.44 -8.64
N LEU A 111 3.67 3.63 -9.88
CA LEU A 111 4.09 2.82 -11.03
C LEU A 111 5.61 2.91 -11.26
N LEU A 112 6.19 4.11 -11.18
CA LEU A 112 7.63 4.33 -11.29
C LEU A 112 8.43 3.77 -10.09
N GLY A 113 7.75 3.45 -8.98
CA GLY A 113 8.27 2.75 -7.81
C GLY A 113 7.96 1.24 -7.79
N ALA A 114 7.50 0.67 -8.91
CA ALA A 114 7.10 -0.73 -9.05
C ALA A 114 5.89 -1.16 -8.19
N VAL A 115 5.07 -0.21 -7.75
CA VAL A 115 3.80 -0.44 -7.05
C VAL A 115 2.66 -0.38 -8.07
N THR A 116 1.77 -1.37 -8.07
CA THR A 116 0.61 -1.42 -8.99
C THR A 116 -0.73 -1.54 -8.28
N GLY A 117 -0.72 -1.62 -6.95
CA GLY A 117 -1.94 -1.56 -6.17
C GLY A 117 -1.74 -0.92 -4.80
N THR A 118 -2.84 -0.41 -4.25
CA THR A 118 -2.86 0.22 -2.93
C THR A 118 -4.18 0.04 -2.20
N ILE A 119 -4.18 0.24 -0.88
CA ILE A 119 -5.36 0.67 -0.14
C ILE A 119 -5.40 2.20 -0.13
N HIS A 120 -6.48 2.78 -0.67
CA HIS A 120 -6.75 4.21 -0.57
C HIS A 120 -7.43 4.52 0.76
N ILE A 121 -6.96 5.58 1.40
CA ILE A 121 -7.30 5.91 2.79
C ILE A 121 -7.98 7.28 2.93
N GLY A 122 -8.12 8.02 1.84
CA GLY A 122 -8.80 9.32 1.76
C GLY A 122 -10.25 9.23 1.27
N LEU A 123 -10.88 10.38 1.05
CA LEU A 123 -12.26 10.54 0.57
C LEU A 123 -12.45 10.18 -0.92
N LYS A 124 -13.67 10.31 -1.44
CA LYS A 124 -13.96 10.31 -2.90
C LYS A 124 -13.54 9.04 -3.62
N CYS A 125 -13.81 7.88 -3.02
CA CYS A 125 -13.45 6.57 -3.58
C CYS A 125 -13.91 6.35 -5.02
N SER A 126 -15.07 6.89 -5.42
CA SER A 126 -15.64 6.73 -6.77
C SER A 126 -14.67 7.24 -7.81
N HIS A 127 -14.24 8.46 -7.57
CA HIS A 127 -13.35 9.19 -8.42
C HIS A 127 -11.96 8.55 -8.44
N VAL A 128 -11.46 8.14 -7.27
CA VAL A 128 -10.19 7.41 -7.17
C VAL A 128 -10.22 6.12 -7.99
N ILE A 129 -11.26 5.30 -7.86
CA ILE A 129 -11.39 4.03 -8.60
C ILE A 129 -11.49 4.29 -10.11
N GLU A 130 -12.32 5.26 -10.51
CA GLU A 130 -12.46 5.65 -11.92
C GLU A 130 -11.10 6.01 -12.53
N HIS A 131 -10.33 6.87 -11.86
CA HIS A 131 -9.03 7.33 -12.36
C HIS A 131 -7.95 6.25 -12.25
N SER A 132 -7.94 5.44 -11.19
CA SER A 132 -7.01 4.32 -11.03
C SER A 132 -7.19 3.29 -12.15
N SER A 133 -8.44 2.97 -12.50
CA SER A 133 -8.75 2.02 -13.57
C SER A 133 -8.21 2.45 -14.95
N LYS A 134 -8.09 3.76 -15.21
CA LYS A 134 -7.49 4.31 -16.44
C LYS A 134 -6.02 3.91 -16.60
N PHE A 135 -5.31 3.65 -15.50
CA PHE A 135 -3.94 3.11 -15.50
C PHE A 135 -3.86 1.60 -15.32
N GLY A 136 -4.99 0.94 -15.02
CA GLY A 136 -5.01 -0.45 -14.58
C GLY A 136 -4.61 -0.63 -13.11
N PHE A 137 -4.39 0.48 -12.40
CA PHE A 137 -3.96 0.51 -11.00
C PHE A 137 -5.04 -0.06 -10.09
N LYS A 138 -4.66 -1.01 -9.22
CA LYS A 138 -5.61 -1.72 -8.37
C LYS A 138 -5.77 -0.99 -7.05
N THR A 139 -6.94 -0.43 -6.84
CA THR A 139 -7.22 0.33 -5.62
C THR A 139 -8.29 -0.36 -4.80
N LEU A 140 -7.95 -0.70 -3.56
CA LEU A 140 -8.90 -1.05 -2.52
C LEU A 140 -9.37 0.26 -1.86
N CYS A 141 -10.67 0.51 -1.86
CA CYS A 141 -11.22 1.76 -1.35
C CYS A 141 -12.61 1.52 -0.77
N GLY A 142 -13.00 2.38 0.16
CA GLY A 142 -14.35 2.46 0.66
C GLY A 142 -14.53 3.70 1.53
N PRO A 143 -15.79 3.97 1.92
CA PRO A 143 -16.13 5.15 2.68
C PRO A 143 -15.41 5.23 4.02
N ILE A 144 -15.41 6.45 4.54
CA ILE A 144 -14.70 6.82 5.75
C ILE A 144 -15.69 7.01 6.90
N ILE A 145 -15.37 6.39 8.04
CA ILE A 145 -16.06 6.60 9.31
C ILE A 145 -15.14 7.40 10.21
N TYR A 146 -15.60 8.57 10.64
CA TYR A 146 -14.87 9.43 11.58
C TYR A 146 -15.83 9.96 12.65
N GLY A 147 -15.59 9.58 13.90
CA GLY A 147 -16.52 9.88 14.99
C GLY A 147 -17.88 9.19 14.75
N GLU A 148 -18.98 9.95 14.79
CA GLU A 148 -20.32 9.42 14.47
C GLU A 148 -20.70 9.58 12.99
N ASN A 149 -19.85 10.24 12.20
CA ASN A 149 -20.14 10.56 10.81
C ASN A 149 -19.64 9.45 9.88
N ILE A 150 -20.50 9.08 8.93
CA ILE A 150 -20.15 8.20 7.81
C ILE A 150 -20.09 9.08 6.57
N ILE A 151 -18.87 9.39 6.17
CA ILE A 151 -18.59 10.24 5.01
C ILE A 151 -18.70 9.37 3.77
N ASP A 152 -19.35 9.90 2.72
CA ASP A 152 -19.56 9.20 1.45
C ASP A 152 -20.39 7.89 1.58
N LYS A 153 -21.31 7.80 2.55
CA LYS A 153 -22.17 6.61 2.80
C LYS A 153 -22.91 6.09 1.56
N ASN A 154 -23.37 7.00 0.69
CA ASN A 154 -24.09 6.63 -0.53
C ASN A 154 -23.22 5.87 -1.53
N GLU A 155 -21.89 5.96 -1.42
CA GLU A 155 -20.99 5.28 -2.33
C GLU A 155 -20.93 3.76 -2.10
N ILE A 156 -21.27 3.26 -0.89
CA ILE A 156 -21.22 1.82 -0.59
C ILE A 156 -22.12 1.01 -1.53
N ASN A 157 -23.32 1.53 -1.80
CA ASN A 157 -24.30 0.86 -2.64
C ASN A 157 -23.90 0.89 -4.13
N ASN A 158 -23.09 1.87 -4.53
CA ASN A 158 -22.59 1.99 -5.90
C ASN A 158 -21.42 1.01 -6.18
N TYR A 159 -20.70 0.55 -5.14
CA TYR A 159 -19.57 -0.38 -5.26
C TYR A 159 -19.89 -1.84 -5.00
N ALA A 160 -21.14 -2.23 -4.77
CA ALA A 160 -21.50 -3.62 -4.46
C ALA A 160 -21.06 -4.65 -5.53
N TYR A 161 -20.61 -4.21 -6.70
CA TYR A 161 -20.03 -5.04 -7.77
C TYR A 161 -18.49 -5.14 -7.75
N LEU A 162 -17.80 -4.30 -6.96
CA LEU A 162 -16.36 -4.38 -6.75
C LEU A 162 -16.11 -5.27 -5.53
N LYS A 163 -15.55 -6.47 -5.75
CA LYS A 163 -15.22 -7.47 -4.70
C LYS A 163 -14.20 -7.01 -3.64
N ASN A 164 -13.89 -5.71 -3.57
CA ASN A 164 -12.65 -5.13 -3.04
C ASN A 164 -12.92 -3.84 -2.22
N ILE A 165 -14.04 -3.76 -1.50
CA ILE A 165 -14.36 -2.61 -0.64
C ILE A 165 -13.59 -2.71 0.68
N VAL A 166 -12.90 -1.62 1.05
CA VAL A 166 -12.25 -1.43 2.35
C VAL A 166 -12.90 -0.26 3.08
N LEU A 167 -13.66 -0.52 4.14
CA LEU A 167 -14.21 0.54 5.00
C LEU A 167 -13.10 1.13 5.87
N ASN A 168 -12.81 2.41 5.71
CA ASN A 168 -11.76 3.08 6.48
C ASN A 168 -12.36 3.70 7.74
N VAL A 169 -12.00 3.19 8.92
CA VAL A 169 -12.50 3.64 10.22
C VAL A 169 -11.38 4.33 10.97
N TYR A 170 -11.49 5.64 11.14
CA TYR A 170 -10.52 6.44 11.87
C TYR A 170 -10.86 6.40 13.36
N LEU A 171 -10.06 5.68 14.13
CA LEU A 171 -10.24 5.57 15.57
C LEU A 171 -9.85 6.88 16.25
N ASN A 172 -10.73 7.39 17.09
CA ASN A 172 -10.50 8.57 17.91
C ASN A 172 -11.35 8.50 19.18
N LYS A 173 -11.09 9.40 20.13
CA LYS A 173 -11.81 9.45 21.42
C LYS A 173 -13.31 9.72 21.31
N ASN A 174 -13.79 10.27 20.20
CA ASN A 174 -15.19 10.61 19.97
C ASN A 174 -15.97 9.49 19.25
N LEU A 175 -15.30 8.43 18.79
CA LEU A 175 -15.94 7.32 18.12
C LEU A 175 -16.74 6.47 19.11
N LYS A 176 -18.06 6.40 18.93
CA LYS A 176 -18.92 5.50 19.69
C LYS A 176 -18.91 4.10 19.06
N LEU A 177 -18.22 3.16 19.72
CA LEU A 177 -18.05 1.79 19.21
C LEU A 177 -19.38 1.04 19.00
N GLU A 178 -20.43 1.37 19.75
CA GLU A 178 -21.77 0.81 19.55
C GLU A 178 -22.39 1.24 18.23
N HIS A 179 -22.24 2.52 17.85
CA HIS A 179 -22.71 3.01 16.56
C HIS A 179 -21.94 2.31 15.42
N LEU A 180 -20.61 2.22 15.56
CA LEU A 180 -19.78 1.50 14.60
C LEU A 180 -20.20 0.04 14.44
N LYS A 181 -20.52 -0.65 15.55
CA LYS A 181 -21.02 -2.02 15.55
C LYS A 181 -22.32 -2.16 14.78
N ASN A 182 -23.32 -1.36 15.12
CA ASN A 182 -24.61 -1.36 14.44
C ASN A 182 -24.47 -1.08 12.94
N PHE A 183 -23.51 -0.23 12.55
CA PHE A 183 -23.23 0.05 11.15
C PHE A 183 -22.61 -1.15 10.44
N ILE A 184 -21.52 -1.72 10.97
CA ILE A 184 -20.78 -2.83 10.38
C ILE A 184 -21.62 -4.10 10.28
N GLU A 185 -22.52 -4.36 11.24
CA GLU A 185 -23.41 -5.52 11.21
C GLU A 185 -24.26 -5.59 9.93
N ASN A 186 -24.57 -4.46 9.28
CA ASN A 186 -25.27 -4.45 8.00
C ASN A 186 -24.43 -4.95 6.81
N TYR A 187 -23.11 -5.02 6.97
CA TYR A 187 -22.14 -5.38 5.94
C TYR A 187 -21.37 -6.67 6.29
N ASP A 188 -21.89 -7.46 7.22
CA ASP A 188 -21.22 -8.63 7.81
C ASP A 188 -20.53 -9.52 6.75
N ASN A 189 -19.22 -9.68 6.91
CA ASN A 189 -18.31 -10.45 6.04
C ASN A 189 -18.31 -10.09 4.54
N LYS A 190 -18.94 -8.99 4.12
CA LYS A 190 -18.95 -8.52 2.72
C LYS A 190 -17.85 -7.50 2.41
N VAL A 191 -17.28 -6.90 3.44
CA VAL A 191 -16.30 -5.81 3.34
C VAL A 191 -15.09 -6.11 4.19
N THR A 192 -13.92 -5.68 3.72
CA THR A 192 -12.73 -5.58 4.59
C THR A 192 -12.84 -4.28 5.37
N ILE A 193 -12.39 -4.27 6.63
CA ILE A 193 -12.41 -3.06 7.46
C ILE A 193 -10.98 -2.70 7.79
N ASN A 194 -10.63 -1.44 7.54
CA ASN A 194 -9.36 -0.86 7.94
C ASN A 194 -9.57 0.07 9.13
N TYR A 195 -9.16 -0.37 10.32
CA TYR A 195 -9.12 0.47 11.51
C TYR A 195 -7.81 1.24 11.55
N ARG A 196 -7.86 2.54 11.29
CA ARG A 196 -6.69 3.44 11.38
C ARG A 196 -6.52 3.89 12.83
N LEU A 197 -5.37 3.57 13.42
CA LEU A 197 -5.03 4.04 14.75
C LEU A 197 -4.68 5.54 14.74
N PRO A 198 -4.81 6.22 15.90
CA PRO A 198 -4.48 7.65 16.02
C PRO A 198 -3.06 8.01 15.56
N ASN A 199 -2.89 9.17 14.91
CA ASN A 199 -1.56 9.66 14.50
C ASN A 199 -0.71 10.19 15.67
N SER A 200 -1.30 10.53 16.82
CA SER A 200 -0.54 10.98 17.99
C SER A 200 -0.69 10.09 19.20
N HIS A 201 0.39 10.02 19.98
CA HIS A 201 0.40 9.31 21.26
C HIS A 201 -0.64 9.90 22.23
N LEU A 202 -0.84 11.22 22.18
CA LEU A 202 -1.82 11.92 23.02
C LEU A 202 -3.25 11.45 22.74
N GLU A 203 -3.62 11.29 21.48
CA GLU A 203 -4.94 10.78 21.12
C GLU A 203 -5.10 9.30 21.45
N TYR A 204 -4.06 8.49 21.21
CA TYR A 204 -4.02 7.09 21.65
C TYR A 204 -4.26 6.96 23.16
N LEU A 205 -3.54 7.75 23.98
CA LEU A 205 -3.71 7.78 25.43
C LEU A 205 -5.09 8.32 25.84
N SER A 206 -5.63 9.29 25.10
CA SER A 206 -7.00 9.77 25.35
C SER A 206 -8.02 8.66 25.14
N MET A 207 -7.89 7.82 24.12
CA MET A 207 -8.76 6.67 23.93
C MET A 207 -8.61 5.66 25.06
N LEU A 208 -7.38 5.36 25.48
CA LEU A 208 -7.09 4.48 26.61
C LEU A 208 -7.73 4.99 27.91
N LYS A 209 -7.61 6.29 28.20
CA LYS A 209 -8.19 6.91 29.39
C LYS A 209 -9.72 6.86 29.37
N THR A 210 -10.35 7.08 28.22
CA THR A 210 -11.81 7.10 28.10
C THR A 210 -12.43 5.70 28.15
N THR A 211 -11.78 4.71 27.54
CA THR A 211 -12.33 3.35 27.38
C THR A 211 -11.79 2.34 28.40
N GLY A 212 -10.72 2.68 29.11
CA GLY A 212 -9.96 1.77 29.97
C GLY A 212 -9.18 0.69 29.22
N ASN A 213 -9.13 0.74 27.88
CA ASN A 213 -8.50 -0.26 27.03
C ASN A 213 -7.75 0.42 25.88
N THR A 214 -6.73 -0.26 25.34
CA THR A 214 -6.12 0.22 24.09
C THR A 214 -7.16 0.19 22.95
N PRO A 215 -6.95 0.93 21.85
CA PRO A 215 -7.90 0.96 20.75
C PRO A 215 -8.21 -0.45 20.19
N ILE A 216 -7.20 -1.31 20.01
CA ILE A 216 -7.40 -2.67 19.48
C ILE A 216 -8.17 -3.55 20.48
N LEU A 217 -7.83 -3.50 21.77
CA LEU A 217 -8.55 -4.25 22.80
C LEU A 217 -10.01 -3.77 22.94
N SER A 218 -10.27 -2.49 22.72
CA SER A 218 -11.63 -1.93 22.71
C SER A 218 -12.45 -2.52 21.56
N LEU A 219 -11.86 -2.63 20.37
CA LEU A 219 -12.50 -3.30 19.22
C LEU A 219 -12.78 -4.78 19.50
N ALA A 220 -11.80 -5.49 20.09
CA ALA A 220 -11.94 -6.90 20.44
C ALA A 220 -13.09 -7.13 21.44
N LYS A 221 -13.16 -6.33 22.51
CA LYS A 221 -14.23 -6.40 23.53
C LYS A 221 -15.62 -6.15 22.94
N MET A 222 -15.72 -5.27 21.94
CA MET A 222 -16.97 -4.97 21.25
C MET A 222 -17.33 -5.98 20.15
N ASN A 223 -16.51 -7.02 19.96
CA ASN A 223 -16.65 -8.02 18.90
C ASN A 223 -16.64 -7.38 17.49
N LEU A 224 -15.80 -6.36 17.30
CA LEU A 224 -15.62 -5.62 16.04
C LEU A 224 -14.47 -6.15 15.18
N ILE A 225 -13.75 -7.17 15.66
CA ILE A 225 -12.70 -7.86 14.93
C ILE A 225 -13.28 -9.17 14.38
N LYS A 226 -13.92 -9.08 13.20
CA LYS A 226 -14.56 -10.19 12.50
C LYS A 226 -14.19 -10.15 11.01
N GLY A 227 -14.05 -11.32 10.40
CA GLY A 227 -13.61 -11.43 9.01
C GLY A 227 -12.19 -10.94 8.81
N LYS A 228 -11.89 -10.47 7.59
CA LYS A 228 -10.60 -9.89 7.22
C LYS A 228 -10.52 -8.44 7.68
N ILE A 229 -9.59 -8.15 8.59
CA ILE A 229 -9.38 -6.82 9.17
C ILE A 229 -7.98 -6.32 8.84
N ILE A 230 -7.87 -5.02 8.63
CA ILE A 230 -6.60 -4.30 8.56
C ILE A 230 -6.57 -3.36 9.76
N ILE A 231 -5.45 -3.29 10.46
CA ILE A 231 -5.18 -2.25 11.44
C ILE A 231 -4.03 -1.42 10.89
N SER A 232 -4.29 -0.15 10.58
CA SER A 232 -3.36 0.78 9.95
C SER A 232 -2.71 1.70 10.98
N ASN A 233 -1.57 2.28 10.59
CA ASN A 233 -0.79 3.19 11.43
C ASN A 233 -0.36 2.54 12.77
N VAL A 234 0.02 1.27 12.72
CA VAL A 234 0.35 0.52 13.94
C VAL A 234 1.75 0.84 14.41
N ASN A 235 1.84 1.74 15.39
CA ASN A 235 3.10 2.10 16.05
C ASN A 235 3.17 1.63 17.50
N TRP A 236 2.03 1.57 18.20
CA TRP A 236 1.93 1.05 19.57
C TRP A 236 1.07 -0.20 19.59
N ILE A 237 1.69 -1.30 19.99
CA ILE A 237 1.02 -2.57 20.16
C ILE A 237 1.64 -3.31 21.34
N THR A 238 0.78 -3.92 22.12
CA THR A 238 1.11 -4.71 23.30
C THR A 238 1.19 -6.19 22.96
N ASN A 239 1.89 -6.99 23.77
CA ASN A 239 1.95 -8.44 23.60
C ASN A 239 0.54 -9.08 23.61
N THR A 240 -0.37 -8.57 24.44
CA THR A 240 -1.77 -9.04 24.47
C THR A 240 -2.49 -8.83 23.14
N GLU A 241 -2.23 -7.72 22.45
CA GLU A 241 -2.80 -7.46 21.12
C GLU A 241 -2.13 -8.33 20.04
N ILE A 242 -0.84 -8.67 20.18
CA ILE A 242 -0.17 -9.61 19.28
C ILE A 242 -0.77 -11.02 19.42
N GLU A 243 -1.10 -11.47 20.64
CA GLU A 243 -1.78 -12.76 20.83
C GLU A 243 -3.15 -12.80 20.12
N LEU A 244 -3.92 -11.70 20.15
CA LEU A 244 -5.19 -11.62 19.40
C LEU A 244 -5.00 -11.83 17.90
N MET A 245 -3.84 -11.45 17.35
CA MET A 245 -3.54 -11.60 15.93
C MET A 245 -3.20 -13.03 15.55
N LYS A 246 -2.86 -13.92 16.48
CA LYS A 246 -2.61 -15.35 16.17
C LYS A 246 -3.90 -16.06 15.77
N GLU A 247 -5.00 -15.71 16.41
CA GLU A 247 -6.30 -16.38 16.27
C GLU A 247 -7.21 -15.75 15.22
N LYS A 248 -6.85 -14.58 14.68
CA LYS A 248 -7.69 -13.75 13.81
C LYS A 248 -7.01 -13.44 12.48
N ASP A 249 -7.82 -13.20 11.45
CA ASP A 249 -7.37 -12.76 10.13
C ASP A 249 -7.15 -11.24 10.11
N ILE A 250 -6.14 -10.80 10.87
CA ILE A 250 -5.77 -9.38 11.03
C ILE A 250 -4.47 -9.14 10.27
N PHE A 251 -4.49 -8.17 9.36
CA PHE A 251 -3.31 -7.59 8.75
C PHE A 251 -2.94 -6.29 9.46
N LEU A 252 -1.65 -6.01 9.58
CA LEU A 252 -1.14 -4.75 10.10
C LEU A 252 -0.51 -3.96 8.98
N GLU A 253 -0.91 -2.71 8.84
CA GLU A 253 -0.23 -1.77 7.98
C GLU A 253 0.62 -0.82 8.83
N ASN A 254 1.87 -0.64 8.41
CA ASN A 254 2.78 0.35 8.99
C ASN A 254 3.41 1.20 7.89
N SER A 255 3.38 2.52 8.12
CA SER A 255 3.99 3.53 7.24
C SER A 255 5.19 4.14 7.97
N PRO A 256 6.37 3.49 7.93
CA PRO A 256 7.51 3.77 8.79
C PRO A 256 8.12 5.15 8.55
N VAL A 257 8.18 5.61 7.29
CA VAL A 257 8.68 6.95 6.96
C VAL A 257 7.74 8.00 7.51
N MET A 258 6.45 7.89 7.22
CA MET A 258 5.46 8.86 7.71
C MET A 258 5.40 8.89 9.24
N SER A 259 5.40 7.72 9.88
CA SER A 259 5.36 7.62 11.34
C SER A 259 6.58 8.26 12.01
N SER A 260 7.76 8.10 11.39
CA SER A 260 8.99 8.76 11.85
C SER A 260 8.95 10.25 11.57
N TYR A 261 8.43 10.64 10.43
CA TYR A 261 8.35 12.03 9.97
C TYR A 261 7.43 12.86 10.85
N LEU A 262 6.26 12.33 11.21
CA LEU A 262 5.30 12.96 12.12
C LEU A 262 5.73 12.85 13.60
N GLY A 263 6.83 12.16 13.92
CA GLY A 263 7.24 11.96 15.31
C GLY A 263 6.20 11.20 16.14
N ILE A 264 5.51 10.22 15.55
CA ILE A 264 4.42 9.47 16.20
C ILE A 264 4.92 8.87 17.52
N GLY A 265 6.14 8.31 17.55
CA GLY A 265 6.81 7.94 18.80
C GLY A 265 6.56 6.50 19.23
N SER A 266 6.94 5.54 18.36
CA SER A 266 7.21 4.12 18.61
C SER A 266 7.49 3.46 17.25
N VAL A 267 7.85 2.18 17.23
CA VAL A 267 8.00 1.39 16.00
C VAL A 267 7.32 0.04 16.22
N LEU A 268 6.59 -0.48 15.22
CA LEU A 268 5.93 -1.79 15.29
C LEU A 268 6.94 -2.88 15.72
N PRO A 269 6.73 -3.64 16.80
CA PRO A 269 7.73 -4.50 17.43
C PRO A 269 8.01 -5.78 16.63
N ILE A 270 8.85 -5.72 15.59
CA ILE A 270 8.94 -6.83 14.62
C ILE A 270 9.51 -8.12 15.23
N ALA A 271 10.35 -8.01 16.26
CA ALA A 271 11.01 -9.15 16.88
C ALA A 271 10.00 -10.12 17.49
N GLU A 272 8.90 -9.60 18.01
CA GLU A 272 7.78 -10.31 18.60
C GLU A 272 7.00 -11.04 17.51
N PHE A 273 6.71 -10.37 16.38
CA PHE A 273 6.05 -11.00 15.23
C PHE A 273 6.91 -12.10 14.59
N MET A 274 8.24 -11.94 14.57
CA MET A 274 9.14 -12.98 14.06
C MET A 274 9.13 -14.24 14.93
N LYS A 275 9.09 -14.10 16.26
CA LYS A 275 9.02 -15.26 17.19
C LYS A 275 7.79 -16.12 16.89
N ASP A 276 6.68 -15.48 16.59
CA ASP A 276 5.39 -16.13 16.34
C ASP A 276 5.10 -16.40 14.85
N LYS A 277 6.05 -16.12 13.95
CA LYS A 277 5.93 -16.28 12.49
C LYS A 277 4.72 -15.54 11.89
N LEU A 278 4.48 -14.32 12.37
CA LEU A 278 3.37 -13.45 11.95
C LEU A 278 3.78 -12.33 10.98
N THR A 279 5.01 -12.36 10.45
CA THR A 279 5.50 -11.29 9.54
C THR A 279 4.80 -11.27 8.18
N ASP A 280 4.09 -12.34 7.83
CA ASP A 280 3.22 -12.44 6.65
C ASP A 280 1.92 -11.62 6.78
N LYS A 281 1.58 -11.21 8.00
CA LYS A 281 0.45 -10.32 8.31
C LYS A 281 0.80 -8.84 8.25
N ILE A 282 2.07 -8.49 8.07
CA ILE A 282 2.54 -7.09 8.07
C ILE A 282 2.65 -6.59 6.63
N ILE A 283 2.05 -5.45 6.35
CA ILE A 283 2.05 -4.75 5.07
C ILE A 283 2.72 -3.40 5.29
N ILE A 284 3.59 -2.98 4.38
CA ILE A 284 4.15 -1.62 4.43
C ILE A 284 3.28 -0.67 3.62
N GLY A 285 3.03 0.50 4.19
CA GLY A 285 2.38 1.63 3.54
C GLY A 285 3.31 2.82 3.35
N THR A 286 2.81 3.86 2.69
CA THR A 286 3.49 5.17 2.59
C THR A 286 2.67 6.31 3.17
N ASP A 287 1.38 6.08 3.43
CA ASP A 287 0.41 7.02 3.96
C ASP A 287 0.18 8.24 3.03
N TYR A 288 0.35 9.46 3.51
CA TYR A 288 0.17 10.69 2.74
C TYR A 288 1.45 11.11 2.02
N PHE A 289 1.37 12.12 1.15
CA PHE A 289 2.53 12.58 0.39
C PHE A 289 2.87 14.05 0.54
N PHE A 290 4.14 14.29 0.85
CA PHE A 290 4.78 15.60 0.91
C PHE A 290 5.89 15.71 -0.12
N GLU A 291 6.06 16.91 -0.65
CA GLU A 291 7.19 17.27 -1.50
C GLU A 291 8.52 16.90 -0.83
N GLY A 292 9.36 16.15 -1.54
CA GLY A 292 10.67 15.72 -1.04
C GLY A 292 10.65 14.53 -0.06
N LEU A 293 9.48 13.99 0.31
CA LEU A 293 9.41 12.78 1.14
C LEU A 293 9.49 11.50 0.29
N PHE A 294 9.94 10.40 0.88
CA PHE A 294 10.12 9.12 0.16
C PHE A 294 8.80 8.35 0.00
N GLN A 295 8.26 8.33 -1.21
CA GLN A 295 7.10 7.51 -1.60
C GLN A 295 7.47 6.09 -2.04
N ASN A 296 8.77 5.79 -2.11
CA ASN A 296 9.25 4.49 -2.52
C ASN A 296 9.04 3.45 -1.40
N LEU A 297 8.33 2.36 -1.71
CA LEU A 297 7.98 1.33 -0.74
C LEU A 297 9.20 0.55 -0.21
N VAL A 298 10.22 0.36 -1.06
CA VAL A 298 11.49 -0.27 -0.66
C VAL A 298 12.25 0.63 0.31
N THR A 299 12.28 1.94 0.07
CA THR A 299 12.85 2.90 1.01
C THR A 299 12.11 2.87 2.35
N ASN A 300 10.78 2.77 2.34
CA ASN A 300 9.98 2.61 3.55
C ASN A 300 10.36 1.32 4.29
N LEU A 301 10.43 0.18 3.61
CA LEU A 301 10.85 -1.09 4.18
C LEU A 301 12.28 -1.05 4.74
N PHE A 302 13.20 -0.36 4.07
CA PHE A 302 14.58 -0.20 4.50
C PHE A 302 14.69 0.63 5.78
N ILE A 303 13.96 1.75 5.85
CA ILE A 303 13.89 2.58 7.05
C ILE A 303 13.27 1.78 8.19
N PHE A 304 12.19 1.03 7.94
CA PHE A 304 11.61 0.14 8.94
C PHE A 304 12.64 -0.85 9.49
N PHE A 305 13.36 -1.56 8.61
CA PHE A 305 14.42 -2.48 9.00
C PHE A 305 15.52 -1.81 9.85
N ILE A 306 15.98 -0.60 9.50
CA ILE A 306 16.98 0.13 10.29
C ILE A 306 16.41 0.48 11.67
N LEU A 307 15.18 0.99 11.73
CA LEU A 307 14.51 1.34 12.99
C LEU A 307 14.40 0.13 13.92
N GLN A 308 14.08 -1.05 13.39
CA GLN A 308 14.05 -2.29 14.17
C GLN A 308 15.42 -2.65 14.75
N ARG A 309 16.48 -2.59 13.94
CA ARG A 309 17.83 -2.86 14.43
C ARG A 309 18.28 -1.87 15.50
N PHE A 310 17.93 -0.60 15.33
CA PHE A 310 18.22 0.44 16.29
C PHE A 310 17.48 0.20 17.60
N PHE A 311 16.16 0.01 17.54
CA PHE A 311 15.30 -0.15 18.72
C PHE A 311 15.64 -1.41 19.52
N TYR A 312 15.86 -2.55 18.86
CA TYR A 312 16.18 -3.82 19.52
C TYR A 312 17.68 -4.01 19.79
N SER A 313 18.55 -3.13 19.28
CA SER A 313 20.00 -3.29 19.35
C SER A 313 20.47 -4.70 18.92
N SER A 314 19.85 -5.26 17.86
CA SER A 314 20.01 -6.67 17.49
C SER A 314 20.34 -6.86 16.02
N ARG A 315 21.45 -7.56 15.74
CA ARG A 315 21.82 -8.00 14.38
C ARG A 315 21.12 -9.28 13.94
N ALA A 316 20.37 -9.94 14.83
CA ALA A 316 19.58 -11.12 14.49
C ALA A 316 18.45 -10.77 13.51
N ILE A 317 17.99 -9.53 13.53
CA ILE A 317 17.04 -8.95 12.58
C ILE A 317 17.74 -8.78 11.22
N LYS A 318 17.31 -9.54 10.22
CA LYS A 318 17.84 -9.53 8.86
C LYS A 318 16.80 -8.94 7.91
N TRP A 319 17.27 -8.22 6.91
CA TRP A 319 16.43 -7.70 5.82
C TRP A 319 15.54 -8.73 5.11
N ASN A 320 15.97 -9.98 4.97
CA ASN A 320 15.20 -11.08 4.40
C ASN A 320 13.92 -11.35 5.21
N ASP A 321 13.90 -10.98 6.50
CA ASP A 321 12.73 -11.11 7.38
C ASP A 321 11.62 -10.09 7.03
N PHE A 322 11.93 -9.11 6.17
CA PHE A 322 11.05 -7.99 5.83
C PHE A 322 10.58 -8.02 4.37
N ILE A 323 11.35 -8.64 3.48
CA ILE A 323 11.14 -8.50 2.03
C ILE A 323 9.74 -8.93 1.58
N ASN A 324 9.13 -9.89 2.28
CA ASN A 324 7.75 -10.35 2.00
C ASN A 324 6.70 -9.25 2.18
N MET A 325 6.94 -8.27 3.07
CA MET A 325 6.00 -7.20 3.36
C MET A 325 5.70 -6.30 2.15
N LEU A 326 6.57 -6.30 1.13
CA LEU A 326 6.33 -5.61 -0.15
C LEU A 326 5.19 -6.23 -0.96
N TRP A 327 4.89 -7.51 -0.73
CA TRP A 327 3.86 -8.25 -1.46
C TRP A 327 2.69 -8.71 -0.58
N ASN A 328 2.82 -8.66 0.75
CA ASN A 328 1.79 -9.19 1.66
C ASN A 328 0.39 -8.57 1.41
N GLY A 329 0.32 -7.31 0.99
CA GLY A 329 -0.96 -6.66 0.66
C GLY A 329 -1.71 -7.30 -0.52
N TRP A 330 -1.05 -8.03 -1.42
CA TRP A 330 -1.73 -8.78 -2.48
C TRP A 330 -2.68 -9.87 -1.94
N GLN A 331 -2.44 -10.36 -0.72
CA GLN A 331 -3.32 -11.31 -0.04
C GLN A 331 -4.70 -10.71 0.31
N LEU A 332 -4.80 -9.38 0.36
CA LEU A 332 -6.07 -8.70 0.58
C LEU A 332 -7.00 -8.82 -0.64
N ILE A 333 -6.43 -8.82 -1.84
CA ILE A 333 -7.18 -8.99 -3.09
C ILE A 333 -7.37 -10.48 -3.41
N SER A 334 -6.28 -11.22 -3.59
CA SER A 334 -6.31 -12.67 -3.87
C SER A 334 -4.90 -13.25 -3.80
N SER A 335 -4.63 -14.00 -2.73
CA SER A 335 -3.34 -14.69 -2.53
C SER A 335 -3.05 -15.76 -3.59
N GLU A 336 -4.09 -16.34 -4.19
CA GLU A 336 -3.97 -17.42 -5.19
C GLU A 336 -3.74 -16.90 -6.61
N LYS A 337 -4.16 -15.66 -6.92
CA LYS A 337 -3.99 -15.07 -8.25
C LYS A 337 -2.74 -14.21 -8.38
N TYR A 338 -2.36 -13.49 -7.32
CA TYR A 338 -1.26 -12.54 -7.37
C TYR A 338 0.03 -13.17 -6.88
N CYS A 339 0.58 -14.02 -7.73
CA CYS A 339 1.77 -14.80 -7.46
C CYS A 339 2.55 -15.04 -8.76
N ILE A 340 3.76 -15.60 -8.66
CA ILE A 340 4.56 -15.95 -9.84
C ILE A 340 4.50 -17.44 -10.18
N LYS A 341 3.46 -18.17 -9.77
CA LYS A 341 3.22 -19.55 -10.19
C LYS A 341 2.60 -19.58 -11.59
N ASP A 342 2.83 -20.66 -12.30
CA ASP A 342 2.12 -20.95 -13.55
C ASP A 342 0.60 -20.85 -13.36
N GLY A 343 -0.08 -20.15 -14.27
CA GLY A 343 -1.52 -19.84 -14.20
C GLY A 343 -1.92 -18.67 -13.28
N CYS A 344 -1.01 -18.07 -12.52
CA CYS A 344 -1.31 -16.83 -11.76
C CYS A 344 -1.45 -15.63 -12.69
N GLU A 345 -2.10 -14.56 -12.22
CA GLU A 345 -2.32 -13.28 -12.95
C GLU A 345 -1.51 -12.13 -12.31
N PRO A 346 -0.16 -12.20 -12.25
CA PRO A 346 0.63 -11.17 -11.58
C PRO A 346 0.67 -9.88 -12.39
N ASP A 347 0.70 -8.76 -11.69
CA ASP A 347 1.23 -7.52 -12.24
C ASP A 347 2.75 -7.57 -12.18
N LEU A 348 3.40 -7.29 -13.30
CA LEU A 348 4.83 -7.48 -13.50
C LEU A 348 5.54 -6.17 -13.84
N VAL A 349 6.75 -6.00 -13.32
CA VAL A 349 7.60 -4.86 -13.60
C VAL A 349 8.94 -5.37 -14.10
N LEU A 350 9.37 -4.87 -15.26
CA LEU A 350 10.69 -5.15 -15.82
C LEU A 350 11.68 -4.11 -15.30
N ILE A 351 12.74 -4.58 -14.65
CA ILE A 351 13.81 -3.74 -14.12
C ILE A 351 15.11 -4.04 -14.84
N ASP A 352 15.81 -2.97 -15.22
CA ASP A 352 17.11 -3.05 -15.89
C ASP A 352 18.30 -3.04 -14.94
N ASN A 353 19.41 -3.59 -15.45
CA ASN A 353 20.77 -3.28 -15.03
C ASN A 353 21.05 -3.43 -13.52
N ILE A 354 20.34 -4.35 -12.87
CA ILE A 354 20.69 -4.78 -11.52
C ILE A 354 21.67 -5.95 -11.64
N ASN A 355 22.80 -5.81 -10.96
CA ASN A 355 23.81 -6.85 -10.91
C ASN A 355 23.43 -7.93 -9.86
N TRP A 356 22.41 -8.74 -10.19
CA TRP A 356 21.96 -9.86 -9.35
C TRP A 356 22.97 -11.03 -9.30
N GLY A 357 24.03 -10.99 -10.13
CA GLY A 357 24.96 -12.11 -10.33
C GLY A 357 25.73 -12.55 -9.08
N ASP A 358 25.98 -11.62 -8.16
CA ASP A 358 26.76 -11.85 -6.92
C ASP A 358 25.99 -11.50 -5.63
N LEU A 359 24.76 -11.00 -5.74
CA LEU A 359 23.94 -10.52 -4.62
C LEU A 359 22.70 -11.40 -4.49
N ASN A 360 22.35 -11.77 -3.25
CA ASN A 360 21.05 -12.39 -2.98
C ASN A 360 19.92 -11.43 -3.44
N PHE A 361 18.79 -11.96 -3.89
CA PHE A 361 17.82 -11.15 -4.63
C PHE A 361 17.18 -10.06 -3.73
N GLU A 362 16.93 -10.40 -2.47
CA GLU A 362 16.47 -9.48 -1.43
C GLU A 362 17.45 -8.31 -1.29
N ARG A 363 18.76 -8.59 -1.32
CA ARG A 363 19.80 -7.55 -1.28
C ARG A 363 19.71 -6.59 -2.42
N ALA A 364 19.50 -7.14 -3.62
CA ALA A 364 19.42 -6.35 -4.82
C ALA A 364 18.18 -5.43 -4.79
N ILE A 365 17.04 -5.92 -4.29
CA ILE A 365 15.83 -5.12 -4.06
C ILE A 365 16.11 -3.99 -3.05
N PHE A 366 16.68 -4.29 -1.90
CA PHE A 366 16.97 -3.26 -0.89
C PHE A 366 17.99 -2.20 -1.36
N ASN A 367 18.96 -2.61 -2.19
CA ASN A 367 19.97 -1.69 -2.70
C ASN A 367 19.49 -0.86 -3.91
N SER A 368 18.40 -1.25 -4.57
CA SER A 368 17.78 -0.43 -5.61
C SER A 368 16.96 0.69 -4.97
N ASN A 369 17.65 1.75 -4.54
CA ASN A 369 17.00 2.99 -4.06
C ASN A 369 16.04 3.59 -5.12
N LEU A 370 16.30 3.33 -6.40
CA LEU A 370 15.41 3.61 -7.52
C LEU A 370 15.52 2.45 -8.50
N PHE A 371 14.43 1.73 -8.72
CA PHE A 371 14.40 0.74 -9.79
C PHE A 371 14.53 1.45 -11.12
N ASN A 372 15.48 1.03 -11.96
CA ASN A 372 15.50 1.44 -13.35
C ASN A 372 14.40 0.67 -14.12
N ILE A 373 13.15 1.10 -13.93
CA ILE A 373 12.00 0.47 -14.56
C ILE A 373 12.07 0.70 -16.07
N LYS A 374 12.03 -0.42 -16.81
CA LYS A 374 12.00 -0.47 -18.28
C LYS A 374 10.65 -0.83 -18.83
N GLY A 375 9.81 -1.48 -18.03
CA GLY A 375 8.48 -1.86 -18.45
C GLY A 375 7.57 -2.18 -17.26
N ILE A 376 6.28 -1.96 -17.45
CA ILE A 376 5.23 -2.32 -16.49
C ILE A 376 4.12 -3.04 -17.24
N TYR A 377 3.72 -4.20 -16.74
CA TYR A 377 2.54 -4.94 -17.15
C TYR A 377 1.58 -5.00 -15.97
N ILE A 378 0.39 -4.43 -16.14
CA ILE A 378 -0.57 -4.27 -15.05
C ILE A 378 -1.98 -4.40 -15.59
N ASN A 379 -2.77 -5.32 -15.01
CA ASN A 379 -4.18 -5.53 -15.38
C ASN A 379 -4.42 -5.37 -16.89
N LYS A 380 -3.71 -6.18 -17.68
CA LYS A 380 -3.87 -6.22 -19.14
C LYS A 380 -3.43 -4.95 -19.90
N LYS A 381 -2.89 -3.95 -19.21
CA LYS A 381 -2.24 -2.77 -19.78
C LYS A 381 -0.74 -2.93 -19.71
N SER A 382 -0.06 -2.29 -20.66
CA SER A 382 1.37 -2.49 -20.83
C SER A 382 2.06 -1.16 -21.15
N TYR A 383 2.98 -0.74 -20.29
CA TYR A 383 3.87 0.41 -20.46
C TYR A 383 5.28 -0.13 -20.67
N LEU A 384 5.58 -0.63 -21.86
CA LEU A 384 6.69 -1.58 -22.08
C LEU A 384 7.86 -1.00 -22.88
N ASN A 385 7.97 0.32 -22.98
CA ASN A 385 9.11 0.95 -23.63
C ASN A 385 9.52 2.24 -22.89
N SER A 386 10.75 2.68 -23.16
CA SER A 386 11.32 3.90 -22.57
C SER A 386 10.48 5.13 -22.84
N ARG A 387 9.91 5.27 -24.05
CA ARG A 387 9.09 6.42 -24.44
C ARG A 387 7.81 6.54 -23.60
N ASP A 388 7.15 5.43 -23.32
CA ASP A 388 5.94 5.40 -22.48
C ASP A 388 6.29 5.83 -21.04
N LEU A 389 7.37 5.29 -20.48
CA LEU A 389 7.81 5.64 -19.13
C LEU A 389 8.31 7.09 -19.05
N ASP A 390 9.00 7.59 -20.08
CA ASP A 390 9.44 8.99 -20.15
C ASP A 390 8.25 9.94 -20.27
N LYS A 391 7.18 9.53 -20.96
CA LYS A 391 5.93 10.28 -20.98
C LYS A 391 5.34 10.39 -19.57
N LEU A 392 5.28 9.28 -18.83
CA LEU A 392 4.81 9.29 -17.43
C LEU A 392 5.69 10.19 -16.55
N ARG A 393 7.02 10.12 -16.67
CA ARG A 393 7.94 10.98 -15.89
C ARG A 393 7.74 12.48 -16.17
N LYS A 394 7.61 12.85 -17.45
CA LYS A 394 7.35 14.24 -17.87
C LYS A 394 6.00 14.73 -17.39
N GLU A 395 4.99 13.87 -17.49
CA GLU A 395 3.64 14.15 -17.01
C GLU A 395 3.62 14.37 -15.49
N LYS A 396 4.26 13.49 -14.71
CA LYS A 396 4.44 13.67 -13.26
C LYS A 396 5.04 15.04 -12.94
N HIS A 397 6.19 15.38 -13.52
CA HIS A 397 6.86 16.67 -13.29
C HIS A 397 5.98 17.87 -13.65
N SER A 398 5.23 17.78 -14.76
CA SER A 398 4.32 18.86 -15.17
C SER A 398 3.19 19.08 -14.17
N ILE A 399 2.70 18.02 -13.52
CA ILE A 399 1.59 18.09 -12.57
C ILE A 399 2.06 18.58 -11.19
N GLU A 400 3.27 18.20 -10.76
CA GLU A 400 3.77 18.50 -9.41
C GLU A 400 3.83 20.00 -9.10
N GLY A 401 4.33 20.81 -10.03
CA GLY A 401 4.41 22.26 -9.84
C GLY A 401 3.04 22.91 -9.64
N GLU A 402 2.02 22.42 -10.36
CA GLU A 402 0.64 22.90 -10.19
C GLU A 402 0.05 22.48 -8.84
N LEU A 403 0.22 21.22 -8.46
CA LEU A 403 -0.29 20.67 -7.19
C LEU A 403 0.28 21.39 -5.98
N ILE A 404 1.59 21.60 -5.92
CA ILE A 404 2.26 22.25 -4.78
C ILE A 404 1.67 23.65 -4.56
N SER A 405 1.51 24.43 -5.63
CA SER A 405 1.01 25.81 -5.52
C SER A 405 -0.46 25.88 -5.08
N LYS A 406 -1.31 24.97 -5.56
CA LYS A 406 -2.76 25.01 -5.34
C LYS A 406 -3.18 24.29 -4.04
N MET A 407 -2.56 23.15 -3.71
CA MET A 407 -2.91 22.38 -2.50
C MET A 407 -2.44 23.06 -1.22
N ASP A 408 -1.28 23.73 -1.23
CA ASP A 408 -0.77 24.47 -0.07
C ASP A 408 -1.73 25.60 0.35
N ILE A 409 -2.27 26.35 -0.63
CA ILE A 409 -3.26 27.41 -0.38
C ILE A 409 -4.57 26.86 0.19
N LEU A 410 -4.98 25.66 -0.23
CA LEU A 410 -6.22 25.05 0.25
C LEU A 410 -6.09 24.59 1.69
N LEU A 411 -5.00 23.91 2.02
CA LEU A 411 -4.82 23.28 3.33
C LEU A 411 -4.49 24.29 4.43
N THR A 412 -3.77 25.36 4.11
CA THR A 412 -3.56 26.47 5.05
C THR A 412 -4.85 27.23 5.42
N LYS A 413 -5.96 27.02 4.69
CA LYS A 413 -7.29 27.61 4.94
C LYS A 413 -8.29 26.64 5.59
N VAL A 414 -7.85 25.42 5.93
CA VAL A 414 -8.63 24.42 6.67
C VAL A 414 -8.47 24.66 8.14
#